data_AF-B9XJQ1-F1
#
_entry.id   AF-B9XJQ1-F1
#
_cell.length_a   1.000
_cell.length_b   1.000
_cell.length_c   1.000
_cell.angle_alpha   90.00
_cell.angle_beta   90.00
_cell.angle_gamma   90.00
#
_symmetry.space_group_name_H-M   'P 1'
#
loop_
_entity.id
_entity.type
_entity.pdbx_description
1 polymer ?
#
loop_
_entity_poly.entity_id
_entity_poly.type
_entity_poly.pdbx_seq_one_letter_code
_entity_poly.pdbx_strand_id
1 'polypeptide(L)'
;MKTLFLLLLLFCAHAVFAQPFSIDWYKIAGGGGRSSGGLFEVNGTIGQHDASTPMSGGNFSLTGGFWALSAVQTVGAPTLFLTQSGNNVVLSWAAPAPGFVLESNSSVTASNSWLIVSPTPVSTNGFNYVTNLITPGNKFYRLQHP
;
A
#
# COMPACT_ATOMS: atom_id res chain seq x y z
N MET A 1 57.77 15.76 4.91
CA MET A 1 56.52 16.37 4.40
C MET A 1 55.57 15.34 3.77
N LYS A 2 56.03 14.48 2.84
CA LYS A 2 55.20 13.42 2.22
C LYS A 2 54.58 12.41 3.20
N THR A 3 55.30 11.98 4.22
CA THR A 3 54.82 11.04 5.26
C THR A 3 53.74 11.63 6.16
N LEU A 4 53.84 12.93 6.49
CA LEU A 4 52.85 13.64 7.30
C LEU A 4 51.52 13.80 6.54
N PHE A 5 51.58 14.05 5.24
CA PHE A 5 50.41 14.13 4.37
C PHE A 5 49.69 12.77 4.23
N LEU A 6 50.44 11.67 4.17
CA LEU A 6 49.89 10.31 4.12
C LEU A 6 49.18 9.93 5.42
N LEU A 7 49.74 10.30 6.58
CA LEU A 7 49.13 10.10 7.89
C LEU A 7 47.82 10.89 8.04
N LEU A 8 47.76 12.11 7.50
CA LEU A 8 46.56 12.95 7.52
C LEU A 8 45.42 12.36 6.67
N LEU A 9 45.74 11.79 5.50
CA LEU A 9 44.78 11.11 4.64
C LEU A 9 44.24 9.82 5.26
N LEU A 10 45.10 9.03 5.93
CA LEU A 10 44.65 7.86 6.69
C LEU A 10 43.72 8.26 7.83
N PHE A 11 43.98 9.37 8.54
CA PHE A 11 43.13 9.83 9.63
C PHE A 11 41.75 10.31 9.15
N CYS A 12 41.67 10.90 7.95
CA CYS A 12 40.41 11.36 7.36
C CYS A 12 39.53 10.19 6.86
N ALA A 13 40.14 9.09 6.40
CA ALA A 13 39.42 7.89 5.97
C ALA A 13 38.72 7.11 7.11
N HIS A 14 39.08 7.38 8.37
CA HIS A 14 38.46 6.74 9.55
C HIS A 14 37.23 7.51 10.09
N ALA A 15 36.87 8.64 9.49
CA ALA A 15 35.67 9.39 9.86
C ALA A 15 34.43 8.89 9.09
N VAL A 16 34.19 7.58 9.05
CA VAL A 16 32.88 7.06 8.68
C VAL A 16 32.03 7.08 9.94
N PHE A 17 31.20 8.12 10.07
CA PHE A 17 30.16 8.13 11.10
C PHE A 17 29.16 7.03 10.75
N ALA A 18 29.00 6.05 11.63
CA ALA A 18 27.85 5.17 11.58
C ALA A 18 26.60 6.04 11.60
N GLN A 19 25.66 5.76 10.69
CA GLN A 19 24.39 6.44 10.65
C GLN A 19 23.69 6.35 12.03
N PRO A 20 23.21 7.46 12.61
CA PRO A 20 22.67 7.49 13.98
C PRO A 20 21.24 6.92 14.03
N PHE A 21 20.90 5.99 13.14
CA PHE A 21 19.58 5.39 13.11
C PHE A 21 19.57 4.21 14.07
N SER A 22 18.82 4.35 15.16
CA SER A 22 18.53 3.28 16.09
C SER A 22 17.04 2.94 16.04
N ILE A 23 16.74 1.64 16.13
CA ILE A 23 15.38 1.17 16.41
C ILE A 23 15.32 1.00 17.92
N ASP A 24 15.01 2.09 18.62
CA ASP A 24 14.98 2.10 20.10
C ASP A 24 13.79 1.33 20.68
N TRP A 25 12.86 0.93 19.80
CA TRP A 25 11.60 0.33 20.15
C TRP A 25 11.20 -0.73 19.12
N TYR A 26 10.82 -1.91 19.60
CA TYR A 26 10.28 -3.00 18.80
C TYR A 26 9.22 -3.77 19.60
N LYS A 27 8.30 -4.44 18.89
CA LYS A 27 7.40 -5.45 19.47
C LYS A 27 7.60 -6.78 18.75
N ILE A 28 7.47 -7.90 19.48
CA ILE A 28 7.22 -9.20 18.87
C ILE A 28 5.71 -9.42 18.84
N ALA A 29 5.12 -9.34 17.64
CA ALA A 29 3.67 -9.41 17.42
C ALA A 29 3.19 -10.78 16.91
N GLY A 30 3.89 -11.85 17.26
CA GLY A 30 3.59 -13.23 16.83
C GLY A 30 2.85 -14.04 17.89
N GLY A 31 1.80 -13.48 18.49
CA GLY A 31 1.02 -14.15 19.54
C GLY A 31 -0.36 -14.57 19.08
N GLY A 32 -0.91 -15.62 19.69
CA GLY A 32 -2.19 -16.23 19.32
C GLY A 32 -2.14 -17.74 19.51
N GLY A 33 -3.29 -18.41 19.37
CA GLY A 33 -3.37 -19.86 19.48
C GLY A 33 -4.79 -20.39 19.65
N ARG A 34 -4.88 -21.71 19.54
CA ARG A 34 -6.09 -22.50 19.79
C ARG A 34 -6.21 -22.79 21.28
N SER A 35 -7.20 -22.20 21.93
CA SER A 35 -7.71 -22.65 23.22
C SER A 35 -8.83 -23.65 23.00
N SER A 36 -8.81 -24.77 23.72
CA SER A 36 -9.88 -25.78 23.62
C SER A 36 -10.33 -26.23 25.01
N GLY A 37 -11.61 -26.55 25.12
CA GLY A 37 -12.23 -27.03 26.36
C GLY A 37 -13.55 -27.73 26.06
N GLY A 38 -13.59 -29.05 26.29
CA GLY A 38 -14.75 -29.87 25.94
C GLY A 38 -15.03 -29.85 24.43
N LEU A 39 -16.27 -29.54 24.06
CA LEU A 39 -16.72 -29.45 22.67
C LEU A 39 -16.37 -28.11 21.99
N PHE A 40 -15.73 -27.18 22.69
CA PHE A 40 -15.50 -25.83 22.18
C PHE A 40 -14.03 -25.57 21.89
N GLU A 41 -13.82 -24.82 20.82
CA GLU A 41 -12.54 -24.34 20.35
C GLU A 41 -12.63 -22.83 20.09
N VAL A 42 -11.63 -22.09 20.58
CA VAL A 42 -11.44 -20.67 20.31
C VAL A 42 -10.04 -20.50 19.77
N ASN A 43 -9.93 -20.07 18.50
CA ASN A 43 -8.65 -19.69 17.92
C ASN A 43 -8.57 -18.16 17.90
N GLY A 44 -7.53 -17.60 18.51
CA GLY A 44 -7.33 -16.15 18.60
C GLY A 44 -5.94 -15.72 18.14
N THR A 45 -5.82 -14.47 17.73
CA THR A 45 -4.54 -13.81 17.43
C THR A 45 -4.38 -12.60 18.35
N ILE A 46 -3.18 -12.35 18.89
CA ILE A 46 -2.89 -11.08 19.57
C ILE A 46 -2.71 -10.02 18.49
N GLY A 47 -3.67 -9.11 18.36
CA GLY A 47 -3.56 -7.98 17.45
C GLY A 47 -2.42 -7.03 17.83
N GLN A 48 -1.80 -6.39 16.85
CA GLN A 48 -0.95 -5.22 17.09
C GLN A 48 -1.85 -3.98 17.24
N HIS A 49 -1.68 -3.18 18.29
CA HIS A 49 -2.50 -1.95 18.47
C HIS A 49 -2.21 -0.89 17.39
N ASP A 50 -1.09 -1.02 16.72
CA ASP A 50 -0.63 -0.26 15.56
C ASP A 50 -1.11 -0.86 14.22
N ALA A 51 -1.91 -1.94 14.28
CA ALA A 51 -2.58 -2.51 13.11
C ALA A 51 -3.87 -1.74 12.81
N SER A 52 -3.82 -0.82 11.84
CA SER A 52 -5.04 -0.30 11.19
C SER A 52 -4.67 0.58 10.01
N THR A 53 -4.06 1.73 10.29
CA THR A 53 -3.77 2.76 9.30
C THR A 53 -2.30 2.72 8.87
N PRO A 54 -1.98 2.92 7.59
CA PRO A 54 -0.59 2.98 7.14
C PRO A 54 0.18 4.09 7.88
N MET A 55 1.29 3.73 8.52
CA MET A 55 2.26 4.68 9.03
C MET A 55 3.06 5.24 7.86
N SER A 56 3.14 6.56 7.71
CA SER A 56 3.88 7.21 6.63
C SER A 56 5.14 7.93 7.14
N GLY A 57 6.19 7.92 6.32
CA GLY A 57 7.46 8.61 6.60
C GLY A 57 8.21 8.88 5.30
N GLY A 58 8.31 10.16 4.90
CA GLY A 58 8.83 10.53 3.58
C GLY A 58 8.01 9.90 2.45
N ASN A 59 8.67 9.18 1.55
CA ASN A 59 8.03 8.45 0.44
C ASN A 59 7.60 7.02 0.82
N PHE A 60 7.73 6.62 2.08
CA PHE A 60 7.45 5.26 2.53
C PHE A 60 6.14 5.19 3.31
N SER A 61 5.46 4.05 3.19
CA SER A 61 4.23 3.73 3.91
C SER A 61 4.32 2.29 4.40
N LEU A 62 3.98 2.07 5.68
CA LEU A 62 3.99 0.76 6.34
C LEU A 62 2.68 0.55 7.07
N THR A 63 1.85 -0.38 6.61
CA THR A 63 0.68 -0.84 7.37
C THR A 63 1.11 -2.02 8.24
N GLY A 64 1.17 -1.79 9.56
CA GLY A 64 1.45 -2.85 10.52
C GLY A 64 0.27 -3.79 10.74
N GLY A 65 0.54 -4.96 11.32
CA GLY A 65 -0.49 -5.87 11.83
C GLY A 65 -0.80 -7.10 11.00
N PHE A 66 -1.26 -8.14 11.69
CA PHE A 66 -1.70 -9.41 11.09
C PHE A 66 -2.98 -9.29 10.24
N TRP A 67 -3.76 -8.22 10.46
CA TRP A 67 -5.05 -7.97 9.79
C TRP A 67 -5.03 -6.75 8.86
N ALA A 68 -3.85 -6.31 8.42
CA ALA A 68 -3.74 -5.21 7.46
C ALA A 68 -4.46 -5.59 6.15
N LEU A 69 -5.47 -4.81 5.76
CA LEU A 69 -6.03 -4.88 4.42
C LEU A 69 -4.99 -4.32 3.43
N SER A 70 -4.18 -5.20 2.87
CA SER A 70 -3.27 -4.83 1.79
C SER A 70 -3.89 -5.19 0.45
N ALA A 71 -4.09 -4.19 -0.40
CA ALA A 71 -4.37 -4.42 -1.80
C ALA A 71 -3.04 -4.82 -2.48
N VAL A 72 -2.82 -6.12 -2.65
CA VAL A 72 -1.64 -6.62 -3.37
C VAL A 72 -1.87 -6.39 -4.87
N GLN A 73 -0.96 -5.65 -5.51
CA GLN A 73 -1.00 -5.46 -6.96
C GLN A 73 -0.74 -6.80 -7.65
N THR A 74 -1.63 -7.18 -8.57
CA THR A 74 -1.41 -8.32 -9.46
C THR A 74 -0.17 -8.04 -10.31
N VAL A 75 0.75 -9.01 -10.39
CA VAL A 75 1.97 -8.88 -11.20
C VAL A 75 1.59 -8.55 -12.65
N GLY A 76 2.16 -7.46 -13.18
CA GLY A 76 1.89 -6.98 -14.54
C GLY A 76 0.60 -6.16 -14.72
N ALA A 77 -0.23 -6.01 -13.68
CA ALA A 77 -1.36 -5.09 -13.73
C ALA A 77 -0.89 -3.63 -13.63
N PRO A 78 -1.50 -2.70 -14.37
CA PRO A 78 -1.23 -1.28 -14.22
C PRO A 78 -1.69 -0.78 -12.84
N THR A 79 -0.95 0.16 -12.27
CA THR A 79 -1.33 0.82 -11.03
C THR A 79 -2.52 1.76 -11.27
N LEU A 80 -3.57 1.61 -10.47
CA LEU A 80 -4.73 2.49 -10.46
C LEU A 80 -4.52 3.63 -9.46
N PHE A 81 -4.56 4.87 -9.94
CA PHE A 81 -4.49 6.10 -9.15
C PHE A 81 -5.89 6.72 -9.01
N LEU A 82 -6.16 7.28 -7.83
CA LEU A 82 -7.36 8.06 -7.55
C LEU A 82 -6.93 9.45 -7.11
N THR A 83 -7.41 10.48 -7.80
CA THR A 83 -7.13 11.88 -7.46
C THR A 83 -8.44 12.64 -7.35
N GLN A 84 -8.66 13.32 -6.21
CA GLN A 84 -9.83 14.17 -6.05
C GLN A 84 -9.65 15.47 -6.84
N SER A 85 -10.69 15.89 -7.57
CA SER A 85 -10.76 17.15 -8.30
C SER A 85 -12.13 17.80 -8.08
N GLY A 86 -12.21 18.71 -7.11
CA GLY A 86 -13.47 19.30 -6.66
C GLY A 86 -14.41 18.22 -6.11
N ASN A 87 -15.61 18.14 -6.67
CA ASN A 87 -16.62 17.13 -6.30
C ASN A 87 -16.44 15.81 -7.07
N ASN A 88 -15.39 15.66 -7.86
CA ASN A 88 -15.14 14.48 -8.65
C ASN A 88 -13.93 13.71 -8.14
N VAL A 89 -13.91 12.40 -8.40
CA VAL A 89 -12.72 11.56 -8.36
C VAL A 89 -12.30 11.27 -9.80
N VAL A 90 -11.03 11.52 -10.08
CA VAL A 90 -10.36 11.16 -11.34
C VAL A 90 -9.60 9.88 -11.09
N LEU A 91 -10.02 8.82 -11.76
CA LEU A 91 -9.36 7.52 -11.78
C LEU A 91 -8.43 7.47 -12.97
N SER A 92 -7.18 7.06 -12.78
CA SER A 92 -6.21 6.97 -13.86
C SER A 92 -5.25 5.78 -13.75
N TRP A 93 -4.82 5.26 -14.90
CA TRP A 93 -3.83 4.19 -14.99
C TRP A 93 -3.10 4.25 -16.33
N ALA A 94 -1.91 3.66 -16.40
CA ALA A 94 -1.10 3.68 -17.63
C ALA A 94 -1.86 3.00 -18.80
N ALA A 95 -1.89 3.65 -19.95
CA ALA A 95 -2.38 3.10 -21.21
C ALA A 95 -1.24 2.31 -21.92
N PRO A 96 -1.55 1.33 -22.79
CA PRO A 96 -2.89 0.94 -23.25
C PRO A 96 -3.65 -0.03 -22.32
N ALA A 97 -2.98 -0.67 -21.36
CA ALA A 97 -3.57 -1.64 -20.43
C ALA A 97 -4.57 -2.63 -21.08
N PRO A 98 -4.14 -3.38 -22.12
CA PRO A 98 -5.04 -4.24 -22.88
C PRO A 98 -5.69 -5.29 -21.98
N GLY A 99 -6.99 -5.49 -22.17
CA GLY A 99 -7.81 -6.45 -21.42
C GLY A 99 -8.11 -6.07 -19.97
N PHE A 100 -7.56 -4.98 -19.42
CA PHE A 100 -7.99 -4.50 -18.10
C PHE A 100 -9.26 -3.66 -18.21
N VAL A 101 -10.25 -3.98 -17.37
CA VAL A 101 -11.48 -3.21 -17.20
C VAL A 101 -11.52 -2.56 -15.82
N LEU A 102 -12.00 -1.32 -15.76
CA LEU A 102 -12.23 -0.62 -14.50
C LEU A 102 -13.59 -1.03 -13.94
N GLU A 103 -13.57 -1.57 -12.72
CA GLU A 103 -14.78 -1.98 -11.99
C GLU A 103 -14.89 -1.24 -10.67
N SER A 104 -16.12 -1.13 -10.16
CA SER A 104 -16.40 -0.57 -8.85
C SER A 104 -17.39 -1.40 -8.05
N ASN A 105 -17.33 -1.25 -6.72
CA ASN A 105 -18.19 -1.92 -5.77
C ASN A 105 -18.47 -1.00 -4.57
N SER A 106 -19.62 -1.12 -3.92
CA SER A 106 -19.96 -0.39 -2.69
C SER A 106 -19.45 -1.07 -1.42
N SER A 107 -19.03 -2.34 -1.50
CA SER A 107 -18.47 -3.08 -0.37
C SER A 107 -17.34 -4.02 -0.81
N VAL A 108 -16.21 -3.97 -0.11
CA VAL A 108 -15.09 -4.90 -0.32
C VAL A 108 -15.44 -6.35 0.07
N THR A 109 -16.46 -6.57 0.91
CA THR A 109 -16.89 -7.91 1.35
C THR A 109 -17.91 -8.56 0.41
N ALA A 110 -18.51 -7.79 -0.50
CA ALA A 110 -19.45 -8.29 -1.49
C ALA A 110 -18.71 -8.74 -2.75
N SER A 111 -18.14 -9.95 -2.72
CA SER A 111 -17.23 -10.46 -3.77
C SER A 111 -17.80 -10.51 -5.19
N ASN A 112 -19.12 -10.64 -5.35
CA ASN A 112 -19.77 -10.81 -6.65
C ASN A 112 -20.48 -9.54 -7.19
N SER A 113 -20.24 -8.38 -6.57
CA SER A 113 -20.97 -7.14 -6.90
C SER A 113 -20.12 -6.09 -7.63
N TRP A 114 -19.04 -6.51 -8.30
CA TRP A 114 -18.20 -5.61 -9.10
C TRP A 114 -18.89 -5.29 -10.43
N LEU A 115 -19.05 -4.00 -10.70
CA LEU A 115 -19.70 -3.48 -11.91
C LEU A 115 -18.73 -2.63 -12.70
N ILE A 116 -18.77 -2.74 -14.04
CA ILE A 116 -17.99 -1.89 -14.94
C ILE A 116 -18.30 -0.41 -14.66
N VAL A 117 -17.25 0.39 -14.53
CA VAL A 117 -17.39 1.83 -14.28
C VAL A 117 -17.73 2.57 -15.57
N SER A 118 -18.74 3.43 -15.49
CA SER A 118 -19.08 4.44 -16.50
C SER A 118 -18.59 5.83 -16.07
N PRO A 119 -18.22 6.74 -16.99
CA PRO A 119 -18.17 6.58 -18.44
C PRO A 119 -16.99 5.71 -18.91
N THR A 120 -16.98 5.34 -20.18
CA THR A 120 -15.85 4.62 -20.80
C THR A 120 -14.55 5.41 -20.65
N PRO A 121 -13.40 4.75 -20.40
CA PRO A 121 -12.14 5.43 -20.18
C PRO A 121 -11.72 6.28 -21.39
N VAL A 122 -11.22 7.47 -21.13
CA VAL A 122 -10.61 8.35 -22.15
C VAL A 122 -9.10 8.20 -22.06
N SER A 123 -8.45 7.84 -23.17
CA SER A 123 -6.98 7.72 -23.24
C SER A 123 -6.35 9.01 -23.74
N THR A 124 -5.45 9.60 -22.96
CA THR A 124 -4.66 10.78 -23.36
C THR A 124 -3.31 10.79 -22.66
N ASN A 125 -2.26 11.30 -23.33
CA ASN A 125 -0.91 11.43 -22.78
C ASN A 125 -0.34 10.13 -22.15
N GLY A 126 -0.69 8.96 -22.70
CA GLY A 126 -0.21 7.66 -22.19
C GLY A 126 -0.95 7.13 -20.96
N PHE A 127 -2.07 7.73 -20.58
CA PHE A 127 -2.91 7.28 -19.46
C PHE A 127 -4.37 7.15 -19.89
N ASN A 128 -5.07 6.23 -19.25
CA ASN A 128 -6.52 6.12 -19.27
C ASN A 128 -7.10 6.91 -18.11
N TYR A 129 -8.23 7.58 -18.33
CA TYR A 129 -8.91 8.39 -17.31
C TYR A 129 -10.41 8.10 -17.27
N VAL A 130 -10.96 8.06 -16.07
CA VAL A 130 -12.41 8.08 -15.81
C VAL A 130 -12.69 9.10 -14.71
N THR A 131 -13.66 9.98 -14.94
CA THR A 131 -14.08 10.98 -13.94
C THR A 131 -15.47 10.61 -13.44
N ASN A 132 -15.60 10.42 -12.13
CA ASN A 132 -16.87 10.16 -11.46
C ASN A 132 -17.16 11.22 -10.41
N LEU A 133 -18.45 11.52 -10.20
CA LEU A 133 -18.87 12.34 -9.06
C LEU A 133 -18.63 11.56 -7.76
N ILE A 134 -18.16 12.25 -6.72
CA ILE A 134 -18.08 11.72 -5.37
C ILE A 134 -19.48 11.74 -4.78
N THR A 135 -19.98 10.56 -4.39
CA THR A 135 -21.28 10.38 -3.75
C THR A 135 -21.11 9.98 -2.29
N PRO A 136 -22.10 10.22 -1.41
CA PRO A 136 -22.07 9.71 -0.04
C PRO A 136 -21.90 8.19 0.01
N GLY A 137 -21.12 7.71 0.98
CA GLY A 137 -20.84 6.29 1.17
C GLY A 137 -19.48 5.85 0.62
N ASN A 138 -19.21 4.54 0.73
CA ASN A 138 -17.95 3.95 0.28
C ASN A 138 -18.08 3.45 -1.15
N LYS A 139 -17.07 3.72 -1.97
CA LYS A 139 -16.94 3.15 -3.31
C LYS A 139 -15.50 2.70 -3.53
N PHE A 140 -15.36 1.42 -3.84
CA PHE A 140 -14.11 0.74 -4.09
C PHE A 140 -13.92 0.57 -5.59
N TYR A 141 -12.67 0.62 -6.05
CA TYR A 141 -12.31 0.50 -7.46
C TYR A 141 -11.20 -0.51 -7.64
N ARG A 142 -11.24 -1.25 -8.76
CA ARG A 142 -10.16 -2.15 -9.17
C ARG A 142 -10.01 -2.15 -10.69
N LEU A 143 -8.81 -2.48 -11.15
CA LEU A 143 -8.58 -2.91 -12.53
C LEU A 143 -8.57 -4.44 -12.54
N GLN A 144 -9.46 -5.03 -13.33
CA GLN A 144 -9.59 -6.47 -13.46
C GLN A 144 -9.24 -6.87 -14.90
N HIS A 145 -8.37 -7.87 -15.07
CA HIS A 145 -8.23 -8.57 -16.34
C HIS A 145 -9.15 -9.80 -16.29
N PRO A 146 -10.03 -10.02 -17.29
CA PRO A 146 -10.86 -11.22 -17.38
C PRO A 146 -10.05 -12.52 -17.37
#